data_AF-A0A7X1PIW7-F1
#
_entry.id   AF-A0A7X1PIW7-F1
#
_cell.length_a   1.000
_cell.length_b   1.000
_cell.length_c   1.000
_cell.angle_alpha   90.00
_cell.angle_beta   90.00
_cell.angle_gamma   90.00
#
_symmetry.space_group_name_H-M   'P 1'
#
loop_
_entity.id
_entity.type
_entity.pdbx_description
1 polymer ?
#
loop_
_entity_poly.entity_id
_entity_poly.type
_entity_poly.pdbx_seq_one_letter_code
_entity_poly.pdbx_strand_id
1 'polypeptide(L)'
;MAWNSGARSIAMFHMALNLGVVGLFLAATLLMLDNGALNGADLTAVVVLHALGVGLLSLAGWLGGEMVFRHHLAVIPDDSEQEAAEDSRHRAPGFRRRVQPR
;
A
#
# COMPACT_ATOMS: atom_id res chain seq x y z
N MET A 1 3.18 -20.67 6.26
CA MET A 1 3.09 -19.33 5.65
C MET A 1 2.04 -18.52 6.39
N ALA A 2 2.46 -17.61 7.27
CA ALA A 2 1.53 -16.78 8.06
C ALA A 2 0.97 -15.65 7.18
N TRP A 3 -0.21 -15.88 6.61
CA TRP A 3 -0.95 -14.92 5.78
C TRP A 3 -1.96 -14.08 6.56
N ASN A 4 -2.09 -14.26 7.88
CA ASN A 4 -3.24 -13.73 8.62
C ASN A 4 -2.87 -12.78 9.77
N SER A 5 -2.06 -11.74 9.50
CA SER A 5 -2.15 -10.51 10.31
C SER A 5 -2.93 -9.48 9.50
N GLY A 6 -4.00 -8.91 10.08
CA GLY A 6 -4.85 -7.94 9.37
C GLY A 6 -4.04 -6.78 8.77
N ALA A 7 -2.99 -6.35 9.47
CA ALA A 7 -2.04 -5.34 9.01
C ALA A 7 -1.30 -5.71 7.72
N ARG A 8 -0.85 -6.96 7.57
CA ARG A 8 -0.21 -7.41 6.33
C ARG A 8 -1.22 -7.47 5.19
N SER A 9 -2.44 -7.93 5.45
CA SER A 9 -3.49 -8.01 4.43
C SER A 9 -3.87 -6.63 3.89
N ILE A 10 -4.05 -5.64 4.77
CA ILE A 10 -4.38 -4.27 4.35
C ILE A 10 -3.22 -3.60 3.60
N ALA A 11 -1.98 -3.85 4.00
CA ALA A 11 -0.79 -3.36 3.29
C ALA A 11 -0.68 -3.95 1.88
N MET A 12 -0.90 -5.26 1.73
CA MET A 12 -0.92 -5.91 0.41
C MET A 12 -2.06 -5.39 -0.46
N PHE A 13 -3.24 -5.16 0.12
CA PHE A 13 -4.37 -4.59 -0.60
C PHE A 13 -4.09 -3.15 -1.07
N HIS A 14 -3.54 -2.30 -0.21
CA HIS A 14 -3.14 -0.95 -0.58
C HIS A 14 -2.09 -0.93 -1.70
N MET A 15 -1.07 -1.80 -1.63
CA MET A 15 -0.08 -1.96 -2.69
C MET A 15 -0.71 -2.38 -4.02
N ALA A 16 -1.58 -3.39 -4.00
CA ALA A 16 -2.27 -3.86 -5.19
C ALA A 16 -3.15 -2.76 -5.81
N LEU A 17 -3.85 -1.99 -4.99
CA LEU A 17 -4.70 -0.90 -5.44
C LEU A 17 -3.88 0.22 -6.10
N ASN A 18 -2.76 0.63 -5.52
CA ASN A 18 -1.86 1.61 -6.13
C ASN A 18 -1.28 1.11 -7.46
N LEU A 19 -0.87 -0.16 -7.54
CA LEU A 19 -0.36 -0.73 -8.78
C LEU A 19 -1.45 -0.77 -9.86
N GLY A 20 -2.70 -1.06 -9.48
CA GLY A 20 -3.86 -0.95 -10.36
C GLY A 20 -4.08 0.48 -10.89
N VAL A 21 -3.98 1.49 -10.02
CA VAL A 21 -4.07 2.91 -10.40
C VAL A 21 -2.98 3.29 -11.40
N VAL A 22 -1.73 2.89 -11.16
CA VAL A 22 -0.62 3.11 -12.10
C VAL A 22 -0.93 2.46 -13.46
N GLY A 23 -1.41 1.22 -13.47
CA GLY A 23 -1.81 0.53 -14.70
C GLY A 23 -2.92 1.26 -15.45
N LEU A 24 -3.89 1.83 -14.73
CA LEU A 24 -4.99 2.58 -15.33
C LEU A 24 -4.53 3.89 -15.99
N PHE A 25 -3.67 4.64 -15.30
CA PHE A 25 -3.08 5.86 -15.88
C PHE A 25 -2.14 5.54 -17.04
N LEU A 26 -1.40 4.43 -16.98
CA LEU A 26 -0.59 3.98 -18.10
C LEU A 26 -1.47 3.64 -19.31
N ALA A 27 -2.57 2.91 -19.12
CA ALA A 27 -3.52 2.61 -20.20
C ALA A 27 -4.12 3.90 -20.80
N ALA A 28 -4.54 4.84 -19.96
CA ALA A 28 -5.04 6.13 -20.44
C ALA A 28 -3.97 6.92 -21.22
N THR A 29 -2.72 6.91 -20.75
CA THR A 29 -1.59 7.54 -21.42
C THR A 29 -1.33 6.92 -22.79
N LEU A 30 -1.34 5.59 -22.88
CA LEU A 30 -1.15 4.88 -24.15
C LEU A 30 -2.26 5.20 -25.17
N LEU A 31 -3.51 5.37 -24.73
CA LEU A 31 -4.62 5.79 -25.59
C LEU A 31 -4.48 7.23 -26.09
N MET A 32 -3.75 8.08 -25.37
CA MET A 32 -3.51 9.47 -25.76
C MET A 32 -2.31 9.66 -26.70
N LEU A 33 -1.48 8.62 -26.88
CA LEU A 33 -0.35 8.69 -27.82
C LEU A 33 -0.81 8.97 -29.24
N ASP A 34 0.05 9.60 -30.04
CA ASP A 34 -0.19 9.92 -31.45
C ASP A 34 -1.49 10.69 -31.72
N ASN A 35 -1.95 11.50 -30.76
CA ASN A 35 -3.22 12.23 -30.80
C ASN A 35 -4.47 11.32 -30.82
N GLY A 36 -4.37 10.09 -30.29
CA GLY A 36 -5.42 9.07 -30.33
C GLY A 36 -6.69 9.35 -29.52
N ALA A 37 -6.72 10.42 -28.72
CA ALA A 37 -7.86 10.73 -27.86
C ALA A 37 -8.17 12.24 -27.81
N LEU A 38 -8.18 12.91 -28.96
CA LEU A 38 -8.50 14.35 -29.02
C LEU A 38 -10.00 14.66 -29.08
N ASN A 39 -10.83 13.70 -29.50
CA ASN A 39 -12.26 13.89 -29.69
C ASN A 39 -13.02 12.56 -29.66
N GLY A 40 -14.35 12.64 -29.63
CA GLY A 40 -15.23 11.47 -29.76
C GLY A 40 -15.18 10.48 -28.60
N ALA A 41 -15.32 9.19 -28.95
CA ALA A 41 -15.40 8.10 -27.98
C ALA A 41 -14.07 7.87 -27.25
N ASP A 42 -12.93 8.04 -27.93
CA ASP A 42 -11.61 7.81 -27.35
C ASP A 42 -11.27 8.85 -26.27
N LEU A 43 -11.59 10.13 -26.52
CA LEU A 43 -11.50 11.18 -25.50
C LEU A 43 -12.37 10.84 -24.28
N THR A 44 -13.61 10.39 -24.52
CA THR A 44 -14.52 10.02 -23.43
C THR A 44 -13.98 8.85 -22.62
N ALA A 45 -13.42 7.82 -23.29
CA ALA A 45 -12.79 6.68 -22.63
C ALA A 45 -11.61 7.10 -21.76
N VAL A 46 -10.73 7.97 -22.28
CA VAL A 46 -9.59 8.51 -21.53
C VAL A 46 -10.05 9.31 -20.31
N VAL A 47 -11.08 10.16 -20.45
CA VAL A 47 -11.63 10.93 -19.33
C VAL A 47 -12.20 10.01 -18.26
N VAL A 48 -12.93 8.96 -18.65
CA VAL A 48 -13.48 7.97 -17.71
C VAL A 48 -12.35 7.22 -17.00
N LEU A 49 -11.31 6.78 -17.73
CA LEU A 49 -10.15 6.12 -17.12
C LEU A 49 -9.44 7.02 -16.10
N HIS A 50 -9.27 8.31 -16.41
CA HIS A 50 -8.71 9.27 -15.46
C HIS A 50 -9.61 9.48 -14.24
N ALA A 51 -10.93 9.62 -14.44
CA ALA A 51 -11.88 9.78 -13.33
C ALA A 51 -11.86 8.57 -12.39
N LEU A 52 -11.84 7.36 -12.95
CA LEU A 52 -11.68 6.12 -12.18
C LEU A 52 -10.32 6.07 -11.48
N GLY A 53 -9.24 6.49 -12.15
CA GLY A 53 -7.89 6.52 -11.59
C GLY A 53 -7.78 7.45 -10.40
N VAL A 54 -8.30 8.67 -10.52
CA VAL A 54 -8.36 9.64 -9.42
C VAL A 54 -9.25 9.15 -8.27
N GLY A 55 -10.40 8.56 -8.58
CA GLY A 55 -11.29 7.99 -7.57
C GLY A 55 -10.62 6.87 -6.77
N LEU A 56 -10.00 5.91 -7.47
CA LEU A 56 -9.25 4.83 -6.84
C LEU A 56 -8.04 5.35 -6.07
N LEU A 57 -7.28 6.30 -6.62
CA LEU A 57 -6.14 6.91 -5.93
C LEU A 57 -6.55 7.62 -4.63
N SER A 58 -7.71 8.28 -4.63
CA SER A 58 -8.25 8.92 -3.43
C SER A 58 -8.58 7.88 -2.35
N LEU A 59 -9.20 6.77 -2.73
CA LEU A 59 -9.45 5.63 -1.84
C LEU A 59 -8.13 5.00 -1.35
N ALA A 60 -7.13 4.89 -2.21
CA ALA A 60 -5.79 4.43 -1.88
C ALA A 60 -5.17 5.32 -0.79
N GLY A 61 -5.22 6.64 -0.98
CA GLY A 61 -4.69 7.62 -0.04
C GLY A 61 -5.36 7.53 1.33
N TRP A 62 -6.69 7.37 1.36
CA TRP A 62 -7.41 7.15 2.61
C TRP A 62 -6.98 5.86 3.32
N LEU A 63 -6.86 4.75 2.61
CA LEU A 63 -6.33 3.49 3.15
C LEU A 63 -4.88 3.62 3.64
N GLY A 64 -4.07 4.43 2.96
CA GLY A 64 -2.71 4.76 3.39
C GLY A 64 -2.70 5.43 4.76
N GLY A 65 -3.55 6.45 4.94
CA GLY A 65 -3.72 7.11 6.24
C GLY A 65 -4.23 6.15 7.32
N GLU A 66 -5.22 5.33 6.99
CA GLU A 66 -5.78 4.32 7.89
C GLU A 66 -4.72 3.33 8.41
N MET A 67 -3.82 2.87 7.55
CA MET A 67 -2.70 2.00 7.92
C MET A 67 -1.75 2.64 8.94
N VAL A 68 -1.51 3.94 8.81
CA VAL A 68 -0.66 4.68 9.76
C VAL A 68 -1.41 4.92 11.08
N PHE A 69 -2.65 5.41 11.01
CA PHE A 69 -3.40 5.82 12.21
C PHE A 69 -3.98 4.66 13.03
N ARG A 70 -4.51 3.60 12.39
CA ARG A 70 -5.17 2.48 13.10
C ARG A 70 -4.30 1.23 13.21
N HIS A 71 -3.39 1.01 12.25
CA HIS A 71 -2.52 -0.17 12.25
C HIS A 71 -1.08 0.13 12.70
N HIS A 72 -0.76 1.39 13.01
CA HIS A 72 0.56 1.86 13.45
C HIS A 72 1.72 1.40 12.57
N LEU A 73 1.43 1.20 11.28
CA LEU A 73 2.46 0.88 10.29
C LEU A 73 3.32 2.14 10.09
N ALA A 74 4.64 2.00 10.27
CA ALA A 74 5.65 3.07 10.19
C ALA A 74 5.67 4.08 11.37
N VAL A 75 5.13 3.71 12.54
CA VAL A 75 5.35 4.47 13.77
C VAL A 75 6.63 3.98 14.44
N ILE A 76 7.58 4.88 14.70
CA ILE A 76 8.72 4.59 15.59
C ILE A 76 8.17 4.71 17.02
N PRO A 77 8.35 3.71 17.89
CA PRO A 77 7.94 3.82 19.29
C PRO A 77 8.66 4.99 19.96
N ASP A 78 7.91 6.00 20.40
CA ASP A 78 8.46 7.16 21.12
C ASP A 78 8.54 6.92 22.64
N ASP A 79 8.06 5.77 23.13
CA ASP A 79 8.14 5.37 24.53
C ASP A 79 8.66 3.93 24.71
N SER A 80 9.28 3.68 25.87
CA SER A 80 9.91 2.39 26.20
C SER A 80 8.91 1.24 26.38
N GLU A 81 7.63 1.55 26.64
CA GLU A 81 6.59 0.55 26.82
C GLU A 81 6.11 -0.01 25.48
N GLN A 82 5.96 0.84 24.47
CA GLN A 82 5.66 0.47 23.10
C GLN A 82 6.81 -0.29 22.45
N GLU A 83 8.06 0.13 22.70
CA GLU A 83 9.25 -0.59 22.22
C GLU A 83 9.33 -2.00 22.84
N ALA A 84 9.04 -2.15 24.13
CA ALA A 84 8.96 -3.46 24.79
C ALA A 84 7.78 -4.32 24.30
N ALA A 85 6.65 -3.70 23.98
CA ALA A 85 5.49 -4.39 23.39
C ALA A 85 5.76 -4.84 21.94
N GLU A 86 6.55 -4.08 21.17
CA GLU A 86 6.98 -4.45 19.83
C GLU A 86 8.05 -5.55 19.87
N ASP A 87 9.06 -5.43 20.75
CA ASP A 87 10.10 -6.44 20.96
C ASP A 87 9.47 -7.76 21.42
N SER A 88 8.50 -7.74 22.34
CA SER A 88 7.80 -8.97 22.78
C SER A 88 6.94 -9.61 21.67
N ARG A 89 6.40 -8.85 20.73
CA ARG A 89 5.69 -9.37 19.54
C ARG A 89 6.64 -9.97 18.50
N HIS A 90 7.82 -9.39 18.31
CA HIS A 90 8.84 -9.90 17.39
C HIS A 90 9.67 -11.04 17.99
N ARG A 91 9.81 -11.09 19.32
CA ARG A 91 10.63 -12.05 20.07
C ARG A 91 9.85 -13.30 20.50
N ALA A 92 9.10 -13.90 19.58
CA ALA A 92 8.63 -15.27 19.75
C ALA A 92 9.83 -16.23 19.92
N PRO A 93 9.72 -17.29 20.75
CA PRO A 93 10.87 -18.00 21.34
C PRO A 93 11.54 -18.94 20.33
N GLY A 94 12.48 -18.42 19.54
CA GLY A 94 13.26 -19.23 18.59
C GLY A 94 14.75 -18.90 18.49
N PHE A 95 15.21 -17.77 19.03
CA PHE A 95 16.61 -17.34 18.90
C PHE A 95 17.31 -17.20 20.25
N ARG A 96 17.40 -18.31 20.99
CA ARG A 96 18.49 -18.50 21.96
C ARG A 96 19.30 -19.73 21.58
N ARG A 97 20.45 -19.53 20.94
CA ARG A 97 21.74 -20.14 21.30
C ARG A 97 22.78 -19.85 20.21
N ARG A 98 23.72 -18.96 20.52
CA ARG A 98 25.18 -19.22 20.49
C ARG A 98 25.92 -17.88 20.58
N VAL A 99 26.02 -17.34 21.79
CA VAL A 99 27.25 -16.67 22.20
C VAL A 99 27.47 -17.08 23.65
N GLN A 100 28.33 -18.07 23.85
CA GLN A 100 28.84 -18.42 25.17
C GLN A 100 30.26 -17.85 25.23
N PRO A 101 30.57 -16.97 26.21
CA PRO A 101 31.92 -16.45 26.36
C PRO A 101 32.83 -17.55 26.92
N ARG A 102 34.07 -17.60 26.45
CA ARG A 102 35.19 -18.28 27.10
C ARG A 102 36.14 -17.22 27.63
#